data_AF-A0A7K8K8C4-F1
#
_entry.id   AF-A0A7K8K8C4-F1
#
_cell.length_a   1.000
_cell.length_b   1.000
_cell.length_c   1.000
_cell.angle_alpha   90.00
_cell.angle_beta   90.00
_cell.angle_gamma   90.00
#
_symmetry.space_group_name_H-M   'P 1'
#
loop_
_entity.id
_entity.type
_entity.pdbx_description
1 polymer ?
#
loop_
_entity_poly.entity_id
_entity_poly.type
_entity_poly.pdbx_seq_one_letter_code
_entity_poly.pdbx_strand_id
1 'polypeptide(L)' 'NLNRIICLQAVLKIITNKTADAIDLLNQQSREMRTAILQHRMVLDYLLAEEGGVCGKL' A
#
# COMPACT_ATOMS: atom_id res chain seq x y z
N ASN A 1 -23.54 -36.48 -1.83
CA ASN A 1 -22.33 -35.95 -1.15
C ASN A 1 -21.28 -35.41 -2.11
N LEU A 2 -20.82 -36.17 -3.11
CA LEU A 2 -19.75 -35.73 -4.02
C LEU A 2 -20.04 -34.43 -4.80
N ASN A 3 -21.24 -34.28 -5.37
CA ASN A 3 -21.61 -33.08 -6.14
C ASN A 3 -21.49 -31.79 -5.29
N ARG A 4 -21.93 -31.85 -4.02
CA ARG A 4 -21.83 -30.71 -3.09
C ARG A 4 -20.36 -30.35 -2.80
N ILE A 5 -19.49 -31.35 -2.64
CA ILE A 5 -18.05 -31.14 -2.42
C ILE A 5 -17.42 -30.45 -3.65
N ILE A 6 -17.75 -30.90 -4.86
CA ILE A 6 -17.25 -30.31 -6.11
C ILE A 6 -17.69 -28.84 -6.23
N CYS A 7 -18.96 -28.53 -5.95
CA CYS A 7 -19.44 -27.15 -5.96
C CYS A 7 -18.71 -26.27 -4.92
N LEU A 8 -18.50 -26.78 -3.71
CA LEU A 8 -17.78 -26.05 -2.66
C LEU A 8 -16.33 -25.79 -3.05
N GLN A 9 -15.65 -26.75 -3.67
CA GLN A 9 -14.28 -26.58 -4.17
C GLN A 9 -14.20 -25.51 -5.27
N ALA A 10 -15.17 -25.49 -6.19
CA ALA A 10 -15.23 -24.48 -7.25
C ALA A 10 -15.44 -23.07 -6.67
N VAL A 11 -16.37 -22.91 -5.72
CA VAL A 11 -16.62 -21.64 -5.03
C VAL A 11 -15.39 -21.20 -4.24
N LEU A 12 -14.75 -22.11 -3.51
CA LEU A 12 -13.54 -21.81 -2.75
C LEU A 12 -12.42 -21.32 -3.68
N LYS A 13 -12.20 -21.97 -4.83
CA LYS A 13 -11.21 -21.54 -5.81
C LYS A 13 -11.49 -20.13 -6.34
N ILE A 14 -12.75 -19.79 -6.61
CA ILE A 14 -13.15 -18.45 -7.04
C ILE A 14 -12.85 -17.41 -5.96
N ILE A 15 -13.23 -17.70 -4.71
CA ILE A 15 -13.00 -16.79 -3.57
C ILE A 15 -11.50 -16.60 -3.35
N THR A 16 -10.70 -17.66 -3.34
CA THR A 16 -9.25 -17.58 -3.16
C THR A 16 -8.59 -16.74 -4.25
N ASN A 17 -8.95 -16.96 -5.52
CA ASN A 17 -8.38 -16.17 -6.63
C ASN A 17 -8.74 -14.68 -6.50
N LYS A 18 -10.02 -14.36 -6.27
CA LYS A 18 -10.46 -12.96 -6.11
C LYS A 18 -9.83 -12.29 -4.89
N THR A 19 -9.63 -13.05 -3.82
CA THR A 19 -8.97 -12.56 -2.60
C THR A 19 -7.50 -12.26 -2.88
N ALA A 20 -6.81 -13.11 -3.63
CA ALA A 20 -5.42 -12.88 -4.03
C ALA A 20 -5.29 -11.60 -4.88
N ASP A 21 -6.14 -11.43 -5.90
CA ASP A 21 -6.13 -10.23 -6.75
C ASP A 21 -6.38 -8.95 -5.92
N ALA A 22 -7.30 -9.00 -4.95
CA ALA A 22 -7.58 -7.88 -4.07
C ALA A 22 -6.39 -7.55 -3.14
N ILE A 23 -5.71 -8.58 -2.62
CA ILE A 23 -4.49 -8.40 -1.80
C ILE A 23 -3.38 -7.77 -2.64
N ASP A 24 -3.19 -8.22 -3.88
CA ASP A 24 -2.18 -7.66 -4.78
C ASP A 24 -2.44 -6.19 -5.09
N LEU A 25 -3.70 -5.81 -5.31
CA LEU A 25 -4.10 -4.41 -5.49
C LEU A 25 -3.81 -3.57 -4.23
N LEU A 26 -4.16 -4.07 -3.04
CA LEU A 26 -3.87 -3.38 -1.78
C LEU A 26 -2.36 -3.22 -1.56
N ASN A 27 -1.56 -4.24 -1.88
CA ASN A 27 -0.11 -4.19 -1.79
C ASN A 27 0.46 -3.14 -2.76
N GLN A 28 -0.07 -3.06 -3.98
CA GLN A 28 0.34 -2.03 -4.93
C GLN A 28 0.05 -0.63 -4.40
N GLN A 29 -1.18 -0.37 -3.96
CA GLN A 29 -1.58 0.93 -3.40
C GLN A 29 -0.77 1.30 -2.16
N SER A 30 -0.51 0.33 -1.26
CA SER A 30 0.31 0.53 -0.07
C SER A 30 1.75 0.92 -0.43
N ARG A 31 2.34 0.27 -1.45
CA ARG A 31 3.68 0.63 -1.95
C ARG A 31 3.71 2.03 -2.54
N GLU A 32 2.74 2.39 -3.37
CA GLU A 32 2.63 3.72 -3.97
C GLU A 32 2.49 4.81 -2.91
N MET A 33 1.60 4.60 -1.93
CA MET A 33 1.41 5.52 -0.81
C MET A 33 2.69 5.67 0.02
N ARG A 34 3.37 4.58 0.34
CA ARG A 34 4.64 4.62 1.08
C ARG A 34 5.70 5.40 0.32
N THR A 35 5.83 5.18 -0.98
CA THR A 35 6.78 5.92 -1.83
C THR A 35 6.47 7.42 -1.82
N ALA A 36 5.21 7.81 -2.01
CA ALA A 36 4.81 9.22 -1.99
C ALA A 36 5.08 9.88 -0.62
N ILE A 37 4.77 9.20 0.48
CA ILE A 37 5.05 9.70 1.84
C ILE A 37 6.55 9.91 2.03
N LEU A 38 7.38 8.95 1.61
CA LEU A 38 8.84 9.07 1.75
C LEU A 38 9.40 10.21 0.89
N GLN A 39 8.91 10.37 -0.33
CA GLN A 39 9.29 11.49 -1.19
C GLN A 39 8.93 12.84 -0.55
N HIS A 40 7.71 13.00 -0.05
CA HIS A 40 7.30 14.22 0.64
C HIS A 40 8.13 14.47 1.89
N ARG A 41 8.43 13.43 2.67
CA ARG A 41 9.28 13.55 3.86
C ARG A 41 10.68 14.05 3.51
N MET A 42 11.30 13.50 2.46
CA MET A 42 12.62 13.96 2.00
C MET A 42 12.60 15.43 1.60
N VAL A 43 11.57 15.87 0.88
CA VAL A 43 11.41 17.29 0.49
C VAL A 43 11.21 18.18 1.72
N LEU A 44 10.38 17.76 2.67
CA LEU A 44 10.17 18.50 3.91
C LEU A 44 11.44 18.58 4.75
N ASP A 45 12.19 17.49 4.89
CA ASP A 45 13.46 17.46 5.62
C ASP A 45 14.49 18.41 5.00
N TYR A 46 14.54 18.49 3.66
CA TYR A 46 15.36 19.46 2.93
C TYR A 46 14.93 20.91 3.21
N LEU A 47 13.64 21.22 3.02
CA LEU A 47 13.11 22.58 3.24
C LEU A 47 13.27 23.03 4.69
N LEU A 48 13.07 22.14 5.66
CA LEU A 48 13.26 22.46 7.08
C LEU A 48 14.73 22.70 7.43
N ALA A 49 15.67 22.02 6.77
CA ALA A 49 17.10 22.28 6.96
C ALA A 49 17.51 23.66 6.40
N GLU A 50 16.93 24.09 5.28
CA GLU A 50 17.21 25.41 4.68
C GLU A 50 16.47 26.56 5.39
N GLU A 51 15.17 26.39 5.67
CA GLU A 51 14.25 27.48 6.06
C GLU A 51 13.64 27.29 7.47
N GLY A 52 13.81 26.12 8.08
CA GLY A 52 13.20 25.77 9.37
C GLY A 52 13.99 26.20 10.60
N GLY A 53 15.21 26.72 10.42
CA GLY A 53 15.99 27.31 11.50
C GLY A 53 15.53 28.73 11.81
N VAL A 54 15.32 29.05 13.09
CA VAL A 54 15.38 30.44 13.59
C VAL A 54 16.84 30.88 13.56
N CYS A 55 17.46 30.92 12.39
CA CYS A 55 18.70 31.64 12.24
C CYS A 55 18.31 33.11 12.25
N GLY A 56 18.34 33.71 13.44
CA GLY A 56 18.45 35.16 13.54
C GLY A 56 19.62 35.56 12.65
N LYS A 57 19.32 36.30 11.58
CA LYS A 57 20.33 37.13 10.91
C LYS A 57 21.06 37.90 12.01
N LEU A 58 22.28 37.47 12.34
CA LEU A 58 23.26 38.31 13.01
C LEU A 58 23.79 39.30 11.97
#